data_AF-A0A6N8UPK1-F1
#
_entry.id   AF-A0A6N8UPK1-F1
#
_cell.length_a   1.000
_cell.length_b   1.000
_cell.length_c   1.000
_cell.angle_alpha   90.00
_cell.angle_beta   90.00
_cell.angle_gamma   90.00
#
_symmetry.space_group_name_H-M   'P 1'
#
loop_
_entity.id
_entity.type
_entity.pdbx_description
1 polymer ?
#
loop_
_entity_poly.entity_id
_entity_poly.type
_entity_poly.pdbx_seq_one_letter_code
_entity_poly.pdbx_strand_id
1 'polypeptide(L)' 'MAVYHLTTDIAGLIKNSTDKELELLFDMDGKVARKQLQALLDKGDKLLPSANCKHFDTQEGCKCRFFGDV' A
#
# COMPACT_ATOMS: atom_id res chain seq x y z
N MET A 1 11.04 -13.31 -14.33
CA MET A 1 10.59 -13.42 -12.92
C MET A 1 9.85 -12.14 -12.58
N ALA A 2 8.50 -12.18 -12.49
CA ALA A 2 7.69 -10.98 -12.31
C ALA A 2 8.02 -10.33 -10.97
N VAL A 3 8.68 -9.17 -11.02
CA VAL A 3 8.75 -8.28 -9.87
C VAL A 3 7.39 -7.63 -9.78
N TYR A 4 6.50 -8.25 -9.03
CA TYR A 4 5.31 -7.56 -8.56
C TYR A 4 5.82 -6.43 -7.66
N HIS A 5 5.65 -5.17 -8.07
CA HIS A 5 5.74 -4.06 -7.12
C HIS A 5 4.77 -4.41 -6.01
N LEU A 6 5.28 -4.69 -4.81
CA LEU A 6 4.52 -5.31 -3.74
C LEU A 6 3.26 -4.46 -3.51
N THR A 7 2.10 -5.07 -3.76
CA THR A 7 0.79 -4.48 -3.50
C THR A 7 0.41 -4.84 -2.08
N THR A 8 0.32 -3.86 -1.18
CA THR A 8 -0.16 -4.12 0.18
C THR A 8 -1.63 -3.77 0.27
N ASP A 9 -2.46 -4.75 0.59
CA ASP A 9 -3.90 -4.55 0.81
C ASP A 9 -4.14 -3.70 2.06
N ILE A 10 -4.77 -2.54 1.88
CA ILE A 10 -4.97 -1.56 2.94
C ILE A 10 -5.93 -2.13 4.00
N ALA A 11 -7.00 -2.81 3.58
CA ALA A 11 -7.96 -3.41 4.49
C ALA A 11 -7.32 -4.52 5.34
N GLY A 12 -6.50 -5.36 4.72
CA GLY A 12 -5.72 -6.40 5.38
C GLY A 12 -4.71 -5.84 6.39
N LEU A 13 -4.02 -4.75 6.05
CA LEU A 13 -3.13 -4.02 6.96
C LEU A 13 -3.89 -3.54 8.21
N ILE A 14 -5.00 -2.83 8.02
CA ILE A 14 -5.79 -2.33 9.15
C ILE A 14 -6.31 -3.48 10.02
N LYS A 15 -6.81 -4.55 9.39
CA LYS A 15 -7.41 -5.67 10.13
C LYS A 15 -6.40 -6.51 10.91
N ASN A 16 -5.22 -6.74 10.34
CA ASN A 16 -4.28 -7.74 10.86
C ASN A 16 -3.05 -7.14 11.55
N SER A 17 -2.76 -5.85 11.37
CA SER A 17 -1.63 -5.20 12.02
C SER A 17 -2.07 -4.45 13.28
N THR A 18 -1.28 -4.59 14.34
CA THR A 18 -1.33 -3.79 15.55
C THR A 18 -0.79 -2.38 15.30
N ASP A 19 -1.10 -1.43 16.19
CA ASP A 19 -0.57 -0.06 16.06
C ASP A 19 0.97 -0.05 16.11
N LYS A 20 1.60 -0.91 16.92
CA LYS A 20 3.06 -1.03 16.97
C LYS A 20 3.67 -1.55 15.67
N GLU A 21 3.00 -2.49 14.99
CA GLU A 21 3.46 -2.99 13.69
C GLU A 21 3.29 -1.91 12.61
N LEU A 22 2.18 -1.18 12.63
CA LEU A 22 1.98 -0.05 11.74
C LEU A 22 3.02 1.05 11.98
N GLU A 23 3.39 1.29 13.24
CA GLU A 23 4.43 2.26 13.59
C GLU A 23 5.78 1.89 12.97
N LEU A 24 6.16 0.61 13.08
CA LEU A 24 7.39 0.12 12.48
C LEU A 24 7.36 0.12 10.95
N LEU A 25 6.19 -0.14 10.34
CA LEU A 25 6.05 -0.19 8.88
C LEU A 25 6.10 1.19 8.24
N PHE A 26 5.54 2.20 8.90
CA PHE A 26 5.39 3.56 8.34
C PHE A 26 6.32 4.60 8.99
N ASP A 27 7.14 4.20 9.97
CA ASP A 27 8.04 5.07 10.73
C ASP A 27 7.31 6.32 11.29
N MET A 28 6.11 6.09 11.84
CA MET A 28 5.24 7.14 12.41
C MET A 28 4.29 6.54 13.44
N ASP A 29 3.62 7.36 14.26
CA ASP A 29 2.64 6.85 15.24
C ASP A 29 1.62 5.89 14.59
N GLY A 30 1.46 4.71 15.18
CA GLY A 30 0.63 3.64 14.62
C GLY A 30 -0.85 3.99 14.48
N LYS A 31 -1.39 4.80 15.39
CA LYS A 31 -2.79 5.26 15.29
C LYS A 31 -2.95 6.29 14.19
N VAL A 32 -1.96 7.17 14.00
CA VAL A 32 -1.90 8.08 12.87
C VAL A 32 -1.82 7.30 11.56
N ALA A 33 -0.94 6.30 11.46
CA ALA A 33 -0.84 5.42 10.29
C ALA A 33 -2.18 4.73 9.99
N ARG A 34 -2.81 4.12 11.00
CA ARG A 34 -4.14 3.49 10.87
C ARG A 34 -5.19 4.46 10.35
N LYS A 35 -5.23 5.69 10.89
CA LYS A 35 -6.18 6.72 10.44
C LYS A 35 -5.94 7.14 8.99
N GLN A 36 -4.68 7.24 8.57
CA GLN A 36 -4.34 7.54 7.17
C GLN A 36 -4.76 6.39 6.24
N LEU A 37 -4.50 5.13 6.63
CA LEU A 37 -4.93 3.95 5.88
C LEU A 37 -6.45 3.90 5.75
N GLN A 38 -7.19 4.18 6.82
CA GLN A 38 -8.65 4.25 6.76
C GLN A 38 -9.13 5.35 5.82
N ALA A 39 -8.49 6.53 5.87
CA ALA A 39 -8.83 7.64 4.97
C ALA A 39 -8.54 7.32 3.49
N LEU A 40 -7.60 6.43 3.18
CA LEU A 40 -7.36 5.92 1.82
C LEU A 40 -8.49 4.98 1.38
N LEU A 41 -8.90 4.03 2.23
CA LEU A 41 -10.05 3.17 1.95
C LEU A 41 -11.33 3.97 1.72
N ASP A 42 -11.58 5.00 2.53
CA ASP A 42 -12.76 5.85 2.42
C ASP A 42 -12.78 6.64 1.09
N LYS A 43 -11.61 6.88 0.49
CA LYS A 43 -11.46 7.47 -0.86
C LYS A 43 -11.62 6.45 -1.99
N GLY A 44 -11.69 5.15 -1.66
CA GLY A 44 -11.79 4.05 -2.60
C GLY A 44 -10.46 3.39 -2.97
N ASP A 45 -9.35 3.81 -2.37
CA ASP A 45 -8.05 3.17 -2.58
C ASP A 45 -8.01 1.82 -1.86
N LYS A 46 -7.52 0.77 -2.51
CA LYS A 46 -7.46 -0.60 -1.96
C LYS A 46 -6.04 -1.05 -1.66
N LEU A 47 -5.07 -0.53 -2.40
CA LEU A 47 -3.71 -1.02 -2.43
C LEU A 47 -2.72 0.11 -2.18
N LEU A 48 -1.67 -0.16 -1.40
CA LEU A 48 -0.49 0.69 -1.30
C LEU A 48 0.58 0.24 -2.31
N PRO A 49 1.26 1.19 -2.96
CA PRO A 49 2.44 0.89 -3.75
C PRO A 49 3.66 0.69 -2.82
N SER A 50 4.49 -0.33 -3.07
CA SER A 50 5.77 -0.49 -2.37
C SER A 50 6.91 0.38 -2.90
N ALA A 51 6.66 1.24 -3.89
CA ALA A 51 7.64 2.09 -4.55
C ALA A 51 6.96 3.29 -5.23
N ASN A 52 7.75 4.26 -5.70
CA ASN A 52 7.27 5.42 -6.46
C ASN A 52 6.86 5.07 -7.91
N CYS A 53 6.05 4.04 -8.10
CA CYS A 53 5.55 3.64 -9.41
C CYS A 53 4.51 4.65 -9.91
N LYS A 54 4.87 5.46 -10.91
CA LYS A 54 3.98 6.48 -11.51
C LYS A 54 2.72 5.91 -12.18
N HIS A 55 2.72 4.61 -12.49
CA HIS A 55 1.63 3.91 -13.18
C HIS A 55 0.88 2.92 -12.28
N PHE A 56 1.04 3.04 -10.95
CA PHE A 56 0.32 2.22 -10.00
C PHE A 56 -1.14 2.69 -9.88
N ASP A 57 -2.07 1.78 -10.10
CA ASP A 57 -3.49 1.99 -9.84
C ASP A 57 -3.78 1.57 -8.40
N THR A 58 -4.31 2.47 -7.57
CA THR A 58 -4.57 2.18 -6.15
C THR A 58 -5.75 1.22 -5.94
N GLN A 59 -6.55 0.93 -6.97
CA GLN A 59 -7.67 -0.02 -6.89
C GLN A 59 -7.32 -1.38 -7.50
N GLU A 60 -6.61 -1.37 -8.63
CA GLU A 60 -6.32 -2.57 -9.43
C GLU A 60 -4.84 -2.99 -9.40
N GLY A 61 -3.97 -2.18 -8.81
CA GLY A 61 -2.54 -2.44 -8.63
C GLY A 61 -1.68 -2.00 -9.81
N CYS A 62 -0.45 -2.51 -9.88
CA CYS A 62 0.45 -2.20 -10.98
C CYS A 62 -0.01 -2.90 -12.27
N LYS A 63 -0.54 -2.13 -13.24
CA LYS A 63 -0.90 -2.63 -14.58
C LYS A 63 0.30 -2.75 -15.52
N CYS A 64 1.50 -2.41 -15.06
CA CYS A 64 2.71 -2.48 -15.87
C CYS A 64 3.00 -3.95 -16.24
N ARG A 65 2.67 -4.32 -17.47
CA ARG A 65 3.16 -5.55 -18.11
C ARG A 65 4.63 -5.43 -18.59
N PHE A 66 5.28 -4.30 -18.34
CA PHE A 66 6.58 -3.98 -18.94
C PHE A 66 7.74 -4.43 -18.05
N PHE A 67 8.47 -5.41 -18.56
CA PHE A 67 9.75 -5.90 -18.06
C PHE A 67 10.96 -5.19 -18.68
N GLY A 68 10.82 -3.96 -19.19
CA GLY A 68 11.80 -3.46 -20.16
C GLY A 68 12.00 -1.95 -20.25
N ASP A 69 11.88 -1.18 -19.17
CA ASP A 69 12.41 0.18 -19.11
C ASP A 69 12.89 0.51 -17.69
N VAL A 70 13.92 -0.23 -17.25
CA VAL A 70 14.87 0.23 -16.22
C VAL A 70 16.19 0.58 -16.90
#